data_AF-A0A2D6Q5I2-F1
#
_entry.id   AF-A0A2D6Q5I2-F1
#
_cell.length_a   1.000
_cell.length_b   1.000
_cell.length_c   1.000
_cell.angle_alpha   90.00
_cell.angle_beta   90.00
_cell.angle_gamma   90.00
#
_symmetry.space_group_name_H-M   'P 1'
#
loop_
_entity.id
_entity.type
_entity.pdbx_description
1 polymer ?
#
loop_
_entity_poly.entity_id
_entity_poly.type
_entity_poly.pdbx_seq_one_letter_code
_entity_poly.pdbx_strand_id
1 'polypeptide(L)'
;MVFKNILSKAKSALADRNKKIKNVRKTKELPAARMEAIDAPNRFLRFYYANRKELLAERKETYNQKLKKGICVRCNSKAVSGIKYCAMHREMQREYNRKAREKRKRKENMS
;
A
#
# COMPACT_ATOMS: atom_id res chain seq x y z
N MET A 1 35.62 -31.16 -19.35
CA MET A 1 34.25 -31.64 -19.02
C MET A 1 33.60 -30.93 -17.82
N VAL A 2 34.35 -30.26 -16.93
CA VAL A 2 33.83 -29.63 -15.70
C VAL A 2 32.92 -28.43 -15.95
N PHE A 3 33.23 -27.58 -16.95
CA PHE A 3 32.46 -26.37 -17.26
C PHE A 3 31.02 -26.64 -17.72
N LYS A 4 30.80 -27.72 -18.48
CA LYS A 4 29.46 -28.13 -18.93
C LYS A 4 28.56 -28.54 -17.76
N ASN A 5 29.14 -29.15 -16.73
CA ASN A 5 28.42 -29.56 -15.51
C ASN A 5 28.11 -28.38 -14.57
N ILE A 6 28.95 -27.34 -14.56
CA ILE A 6 28.65 -26.12 -13.81
C ILE A 6 27.51 -25.35 -14.49
N LEU A 7 27.55 -25.24 -15.81
CA LEU A 7 26.49 -24.58 -16.58
C LEU A 7 25.14 -25.32 -16.49
N SER A 8 25.14 -26.66 -16.47
CA SER A 8 23.90 -27.43 -16.30
C SER A 8 23.29 -27.23 -14.91
N LYS A 9 24.12 -27.23 -13.85
CA LYS A 9 23.69 -26.93 -12.47
C LYS A 9 23.16 -25.51 -12.30
N ALA A 10 23.79 -24.53 -12.95
CA ALA A 10 23.30 -23.14 -12.92
C ALA A 10 21.94 -23.00 -13.63
N LYS A 11 21.77 -23.68 -14.76
CA LYS A 11 20.50 -23.69 -15.51
C LYS A 11 19.37 -24.40 -14.74
N SER A 12 19.66 -25.52 -14.07
CA SER A 12 18.67 -26.22 -13.24
C SER A 12 18.28 -25.39 -12.02
N ALA A 13 19.25 -24.75 -11.35
CA ALA A 13 18.98 -23.85 -10.22
C ALA A 13 18.13 -22.64 -10.63
N LEU A 14 18.37 -22.06 -11.82
CA LEU A 14 17.53 -20.99 -12.39
C LEU A 14 16.12 -21.48 -12.73
N ALA A 15 15.99 -22.70 -13.28
CA ALA A 15 14.69 -23.30 -13.59
C ALA A 15 13.86 -23.57 -12.34
N ASP A 16 14.47 -24.10 -11.27
CA ASP A 16 13.81 -24.35 -9.99
C ASP A 16 13.39 -23.05 -9.31
N ARG A 17 14.24 -22.01 -9.39
CA ARG A 17 13.91 -20.67 -8.89
C ARG A 17 12.73 -20.07 -9.65
N ASN A 18 12.69 -20.20 -10.97
CA ASN A 18 11.57 -19.73 -11.81
C ASN A 18 10.27 -20.51 -11.54
N LYS A 19 10.35 -21.82 -11.29
CA LYS A 19 9.20 -22.66 -10.93
C LYS A 19 8.64 -22.27 -9.55
N LYS A 20 9.51 -21.96 -8.59
CA LYS A 20 9.14 -21.43 -7.27
C LYS A 20 8.44 -20.06 -7.38
N ILE A 21 8.96 -19.15 -8.21
CA ILE A 21 8.33 -17.83 -8.47
C ILE A 21 6.95 -17.98 -9.12
N LYS A 22 6.78 -18.91 -10.06
CA LYS A 22 5.47 -19.17 -10.70
C LYS A 22 4.44 -19.75 -9.72
N ASN A 23 4.85 -20.58 -8.77
CA ASN A 23 3.96 -21.14 -7.75
C ASN A 23 3.55 -20.11 -6.69
N VAL A 24 4.44 -19.18 -6.31
CA VAL A 24 4.10 -18.04 -5.42
C VAL A 24 3.03 -17.13 -6.05
N ARG A 25 3.00 -17.00 -7.39
CA ARG A 25 1.94 -16.25 -8.09
C ARG A 25 0.58 -16.96 -8.12
N LYS A 26 0.53 -18.26 -7.83
CA LYS A 26 -0.69 -19.08 -7.86
C LYS A 26 -1.35 -19.25 -6.49
N THR A 27 -0.61 -19.00 -5.41
CA THR A 27 -1.13 -18.97 -4.05
C THR A 27 -1.86 -17.66 -3.81
N LYS A 28 -3.20 -17.75 -3.66
CA LYS A 28 -4.14 -16.74 -3.15
C LYS A 28 -3.44 -15.48 -2.63
N GLU A 29 -3.69 -14.37 -3.32
CA GLU A 29 -3.27 -13.01 -2.94
C GLU A 29 -3.27 -12.86 -1.41
N LEU A 30 -2.09 -12.93 -0.78
CA LEU A 30 -1.99 -12.57 0.62
C LEU A 30 -2.49 -11.13 0.70
N PRO A 31 -3.49 -10.83 1.56
CA PRO A 31 -3.95 -9.47 1.69
C PRO A 31 -2.73 -8.61 2.02
N ALA A 32 -2.51 -7.55 1.25
CA ALA A 32 -1.31 -6.70 1.31
C ALA A 32 -0.90 -6.27 2.74
N ALA A 33 -1.86 -6.31 3.68
CA ALA A 33 -1.66 -6.11 5.11
C ALA A 33 -0.67 -7.09 5.79
N ARG A 34 -0.43 -8.29 5.23
CA ARG A 34 0.41 -9.37 5.79
C ARG A 34 1.59 -9.77 4.90
N MET A 35 1.95 -8.95 3.92
CA MET A 35 3.06 -9.25 3.03
C MET A 35 4.40 -9.04 3.74
N GLU A 36 5.22 -10.07 3.78
CA GLU A 36 6.61 -9.96 4.24
C GLU A 36 7.46 -9.25 3.20
N ALA A 37 8.49 -8.53 3.65
CA ALA A 37 9.36 -7.75 2.77
C ALA A 37 10.13 -8.62 1.75
N ILE A 38 10.31 -9.91 2.02
CA ILE A 38 10.98 -10.85 1.10
C ILE A 38 10.08 -11.27 -0.07
N ASP A 39 8.76 -11.29 0.15
CA ASP A 39 7.77 -11.76 -0.81
C ASP A 39 7.28 -10.66 -1.76
N ALA A 40 7.66 -9.40 -1.48
CA ALA A 40 7.20 -8.27 -2.27
C ALA A 40 7.81 -8.26 -3.69
N PRO A 41 6.99 -7.98 -4.74
CA PRO A 41 7.35 -8.26 -6.13
C PRO A 41 8.37 -7.30 -6.74
N ASN A 42 8.65 -6.17 -6.09
CA ASN A 42 9.61 -5.18 -6.56
C ASN A 42 10.32 -4.49 -5.40
N ARG A 43 11.49 -3.89 -5.69
CA ARG A 43 12.35 -3.26 -4.68
C ARG A 43 11.64 -2.20 -3.82
N PHE A 44 10.72 -1.45 -4.40
CA PHE A 44 10.01 -0.37 -3.69
C PHE A 44 9.05 -0.93 -2.65
N LEU A 45 8.31 -1.97 -3.01
CA LEU A 45 7.42 -2.65 -2.07
C LEU A 45 8.23 -3.38 -1.00
N ARG A 46 9.37 -4.00 -1.35
CA ARG A 46 10.28 -4.60 -0.36
C ARG A 46 10.73 -3.57 0.67
N PHE A 47 11.18 -2.40 0.22
CA PHE A 47 11.55 -1.28 1.09
C PHE A 47 10.37 -0.82 1.96
N TYR A 48 9.19 -0.64 1.37
CA TYR A 48 8.00 -0.22 2.11
C TYR A 48 7.63 -1.19 3.23
N TYR A 49 7.60 -2.50 2.95
CA TYR A 49 7.24 -3.50 3.95
C TYR A 49 8.33 -3.68 5.01
N ALA A 50 9.61 -3.59 4.64
CA ALA A 50 10.72 -3.66 5.59
C ALA A 50 10.69 -2.49 6.59
N ASN A 51 10.33 -1.29 6.15
CA ASN A 51 10.37 -0.07 6.96
C ASN A 51 8.96 0.43 7.37
N ARG A 52 7.94 -0.43 7.24
CA ARG A 52 6.53 -0.03 7.37
C ARG A 52 6.23 0.66 8.68
N LYS A 53 6.79 0.16 9.79
CA LYS A 53 6.54 0.70 11.14
C LYS A 53 7.01 2.16 11.24
N GLU A 54 8.20 2.44 10.77
CA GLU A 54 8.80 3.78 10.79
C GLU A 54 8.08 4.73 9.85
N LEU A 55 7.81 4.31 8.61
CA LEU A 55 7.06 5.11 7.63
C LEU A 55 5.66 5.48 8.13
N LEU A 56 4.99 4.58 8.84
CA LEU A 56 3.69 4.86 9.44
C LEU A 56 3.78 5.82 10.63
N ALA A 57 4.84 5.71 11.44
CA ALA A 57 5.10 6.63 12.55
C ALA A 57 5.36 8.05 12.02
N GLU A 58 6.25 8.19 11.04
CA GLU A 58 6.56 9.46 10.36
C GLU A 58 5.32 10.08 9.71
N ARG A 59 4.49 9.28 9.03
CA ARG A 59 3.23 9.74 8.44
C ARG A 59 2.28 10.26 9.52
N LYS A 60 2.17 9.57 10.66
CA LYS A 60 1.31 10.00 11.78
C LYS A 60 1.82 11.30 12.40
N GLU A 61 3.13 11.44 12.55
CA GLU A 61 3.74 12.66 13.04
C GLU A 61 3.47 13.83 12.10
N THR A 62 3.75 13.67 10.80
CA THR A 62 3.52 14.70 9.78
C THR A 62 2.05 15.10 9.74
N TYR A 63 1.13 14.14 9.86
CA TYR A 63 -0.30 14.40 9.94
C TYR A 63 -0.63 15.31 11.14
N ASN A 64 -0.11 15.00 12.33
CA ASN A 64 -0.35 15.78 13.54
C ASN A 64 0.28 17.17 13.46
N GLN A 65 1.48 17.28 12.88
CA GLN A 65 2.15 18.57 12.67
C GLN A 65 1.33 19.46 11.73
N LYS A 66 0.82 18.93 10.61
CA LYS A 66 -0.06 19.69 9.70
C LYS A 66 -1.34 20.13 10.39
N LEU A 67 -1.95 19.25 11.20
CA LEU A 67 -3.14 19.58 11.97
C LEU A 67 -2.89 20.76 12.93
N LYS A 68 -1.81 20.71 13.72
CA LYS A 68 -1.43 21.78 14.65
C LYS A 68 -1.15 23.10 13.94
N LYS A 69 -0.56 23.06 12.75
CA LYS A 69 -0.22 24.25 11.95
C LYS A 69 -1.42 24.81 11.15
N GLY A 70 -2.61 24.20 11.23
CA GLY A 70 -3.76 24.61 10.41
C GLY A 70 -3.53 24.38 8.92
N ILE A 71 -2.80 23.32 8.56
CA ILE A 71 -2.45 22.94 7.19
C ILE A 71 -3.26 21.72 6.78
N CYS A 72 -3.73 21.71 5.53
CA CYS A 72 -4.44 20.58 4.94
C CYS A 72 -3.56 19.34 4.93
N VAL A 73 -4.04 18.26 5.56
CA VAL A 73 -3.29 16.99 5.67
C VAL A 73 -3.05 16.28 4.33
N ARG A 74 -3.74 16.71 3.25
CA ARG A 74 -3.64 16.12 1.90
C ARG A 74 -2.76 16.90 0.91
N CYS A 75 -2.76 18.24 0.94
CA CYS A 75 -2.14 19.04 -0.13
C CYS A 75 -1.37 20.28 0.33
N ASN A 76 -1.07 20.42 1.62
CA ASN A 76 -0.28 21.53 2.20
C ASN A 76 -0.89 22.94 2.09
N SER A 77 -2.03 23.12 1.41
CA SER A 77 -2.77 24.39 1.44
C SER A 77 -3.32 24.69 2.84
N LYS A 78 -3.65 25.95 3.12
CA LYS A 78 -4.28 26.35 4.39
C LYS A 78 -5.57 25.56 4.64
N ALA A 79 -5.71 25.01 5.84
CA ALA A 79 -6.92 24.31 6.25
C ALA A 79 -8.01 25.29 6.66
N VAL A 80 -9.27 24.85 6.57
CA VAL A 80 -10.40 25.59 7.12
C VAL A 80 -10.34 25.52 8.65
N SER A 81 -10.69 26.61 9.35
CA SER A 81 -10.67 26.64 10.81
C SER A 81 -11.45 25.48 11.43
N GLY A 82 -10.83 24.79 12.40
CA GLY A 82 -11.42 23.62 13.07
C GLY A 82 -11.50 22.35 12.20
N ILE A 83 -10.97 22.33 10.98
CA ILE A 83 -11.08 21.20 10.05
C ILE A 83 -9.69 20.82 9.53
N LYS A 84 -9.43 19.51 9.36
CA LYS A 84 -8.15 18.97 8.87
C LYS A 84 -7.86 19.15 7.37
N TYR A 85 -8.80 19.74 6.62
CA TYR A 85 -8.74 19.85 5.15
C TYR A 85 -8.89 21.31 4.70
N CYS A 86 -8.31 21.63 3.54
CA CYS A 86 -8.65 22.85 2.80
C CYS A 86 -10.07 22.77 2.22
N ALA A 87 -10.59 23.89 1.71
CA ALA A 87 -11.95 23.97 1.15
C ALA A 87 -12.21 22.91 0.07
N MET A 88 -11.30 22.81 -0.91
CA MET A 88 -11.38 21.82 -2.00
C MET A 88 -11.43 20.37 -1.47
N HIS A 89 -10.50 19.98 -0.61
CA HIS A 89 -10.47 18.61 -0.08
C HIS A 89 -11.63 18.32 0.87
N ARG A 90 -12.17 19.32 1.56
CA ARG A 90 -13.39 19.19 2.36
C ARG A 90 -14.59 18.85 1.48
N GLU A 91 -14.74 19.51 0.34
CA GLU A 91 -15.81 19.24 -0.61
C GLU A 91 -15.69 17.84 -1.23
N MET A 92 -14.49 17.47 -1.69
CA MET A 92 -14.23 16.10 -2.16
C MET A 92 -14.56 15.04 -1.10
N GLN A 93 -14.22 15.32 0.17
CA GLN A 93 -14.53 14.40 1.27
C GLN A 93 -16.04 14.31 1.53
N ARG A 94 -16.78 15.42 1.40
CA ARG A 94 -18.26 15.41 1.51
C ARG A 94 -18.88 14.54 0.44
N GLU A 95 -18.43 14.68 -0.80
CA GLU A 95 -18.90 13.89 -1.94
C GLU A 95 -18.63 12.39 -1.73
N TYR A 96 -17.41 12.05 -1.33
CA TYR A 96 -17.03 10.68 -1.02
C TYR A 96 -17.91 10.08 0.08
N ASN A 97 -18.15 10.85 1.15
CA ASN A 97 -18.98 10.41 2.28
C ASN A 97 -20.45 10.25 1.88
N ARG A 98 -20.98 11.10 0.98
CA ARG A 98 -22.34 11.00 0.45
C ARG A 98 -22.53 9.68 -0.29
N LYS A 99 -21.69 9.41 -1.29
CA LYS A 99 -21.70 8.16 -2.08
C LYS A 99 -21.57 6.92 -1.19
N ALA A 100 -20.69 6.96 -0.19
CA ALA A 100 -20.51 5.86 0.75
C ALA A 100 -21.74 5.60 1.64
N ARG A 101 -22.52 6.64 1.98
CA ARG A 101 -23.78 6.51 2.73
C ARG A 101 -24.89 5.95 1.84
N GLU A 102 -25.03 6.46 0.63
CA GLU A 102 -26.01 5.94 -0.34
C GLU A 102 -25.81 4.47 -0.65
N LYS A 103 -24.54 4.06 -0.86
CA LYS A 103 -24.19 2.65 -1.08
C LYS A 103 -24.58 1.76 0.11
N ARG A 104 -24.46 2.25 1.34
CA ARG A 104 -24.88 1.52 2.55
C ARG A 104 -26.39 1.35 2.60
N LYS A 105 -27.15 2.43 2.40
CA LYS A 105 -28.62 2.39 2.35
C LYS A 105 -29.14 1.41 1.28
N ARG A 106 -28.54 1.41 0.09
CA ARG A 106 -28.91 0.45 -0.97
C ARG A 106 -28.69 -1.00 -0.56
N LYS A 107 -27.60 -1.28 0.16
CA LYS A 107 -27.33 -2.63 0.67
C LYS A 107 -28.29 -3.04 1.77
N GLU A 108 -28.64 -2.12 2.67
CA GLU A 108 -29.63 -2.32 3.73
C GLU A 108 -31.02 -2.61 3.13
N ASN A 109 -31.42 -1.89 2.08
CA ASN A 109 -32.71 -2.11 1.42
C ASN A 109 -32.76 -3.38 0.53
N MET A 110 -31.61 -4.00 0.25
CA MET A 110 -31.51 -5.25 -0.52
C MET A 110 -31.34 -6.49 0.36
N SER A 111 -31.16 -6.30 1.67
CA SER A 111 -30.99 -7.36 2.67
C SER A 111 -32.29 -7.58 3.44
#